data_AF-A0A6V7HQY7-F1
#
_entry.id   AF-A0A6V7HQY7-F1
#
_cell.length_a   1.000
_cell.length_b   1.000
_cell.length_c   1.000
_cell.angle_alpha   90.00
_cell.angle_beta   90.00
_cell.angle_gamma   90.00
#
_symmetry.space_group_name_H-M   'P 1'
#
loop_
_entity.id
_entity.type
_entity.pdbx_description
1 polymer ?
#
loop_
_entity_poly.entity_id
_entity_poly.type
_entity_poly.pdbx_seq_one_letter_code
_entity_poly.pdbx_strand_id
1 'polypeptide(L)'
;ATYAGDIGLMITQTLSLCGIVQYGMRQIADTFAQLTSVERILQFAELEREGPYESDDNFKPPATWPDRGEITFDHVYLTYSVDTAPVLKDLKIVIESGMK
;
A
#
# COMPACT_ATOMS: atom_id res chain seq x y z
N ALA A 1 -60.17 -11.37 -28.49
CA ALA A 1 -60.03 -11.94 -27.13
C ALA A 1 -58.57 -11.96 -26.62
N THR A 2 -57.58 -11.54 -27.42
CA THR A 2 -56.14 -11.61 -27.09
C THR A 2 -55.59 -10.41 -26.29
N TYR A 3 -56.23 -9.23 -26.37
CA TYR A 3 -55.73 -7.97 -25.79
C TYR A 3 -55.45 -8.01 -24.27
N ALA A 4 -56.27 -8.73 -23.49
CA ALA A 4 -56.08 -8.83 -22.05
C ALA A 4 -54.89 -9.74 -21.66
N GLY A 5 -54.61 -10.78 -22.44
CA GLY A 5 -53.49 -11.69 -22.21
C GLY A 5 -52.14 -11.01 -22.49
N ASP A 6 -52.09 -10.21 -23.57
CA ASP A 6 -50.90 -9.45 -23.93
C ASP A 6 -50.55 -8.38 -22.87
N ILE A 7 -51.55 -7.69 -22.33
CA ILE A 7 -51.35 -6.72 -21.23
C ILE A 7 -50.86 -7.41 -19.96
N GLY A 8 -51.43 -8.55 -19.59
CA GLY A 8 -50.99 -9.32 -18.42
C GLY A 8 -49.53 -9.79 -18.55
N LEU A 9 -49.13 -10.20 -19.75
CA LEU A 9 -47.76 -10.56 -20.06
C LEU A 9 -46.82 -9.34 -19.95
N MET A 10 -47.19 -8.22 -20.56
CA MET A 10 -46.40 -6.98 -20.50
C MET A 10 -46.17 -6.50 -19.06
N ILE A 11 -47.20 -6.54 -18.21
CA ILE A 11 -47.09 -6.15 -16.79
C ILE A 11 -46.16 -7.11 -16.05
N THR A 12 -46.33 -8.42 -16.25
CA THR A 12 -45.49 -9.43 -15.58
C THR A 12 -44.03 -9.31 -15.99
N GLN A 13 -43.76 -9.09 -17.27
CA GLN A 13 -42.41 -8.85 -17.79
C GLN A 13 -41.82 -7.56 -17.25
N THR A 14 -42.59 -6.47 -17.22
CA THR A 14 -42.14 -5.19 -16.68
C THR A 14 -41.79 -5.30 -15.20
N LEU A 15 -42.65 -5.93 -14.39
CA LEU A 15 -42.38 -6.17 -12.96
C LEU A 15 -41.13 -7.03 -12.75
N SER A 16 -40.94 -8.06 -13.58
CA SER A 16 -39.76 -8.92 -13.52
C SER A 16 -38.48 -8.13 -13.83
N LEU A 17 -38.51 -7.28 -14.87
CA LEU A 17 -37.39 -6.42 -15.23
C LEU A 17 -37.09 -5.40 -14.12
N CYS A 18 -38.11 -4.78 -13.53
CA CYS A 18 -37.92 -3.87 -12.39
C CYS A 18 -37.21 -4.57 -11.23
N GLY A 19 -37.60 -5.81 -10.89
CA GLY A 19 -36.95 -6.58 -9.83
C GLY A 19 -35.48 -6.89 -10.15
N ILE A 20 -35.17 -7.31 -11.37
CA ILE A 20 -33.80 -7.61 -11.80
C ILE A 20 -32.92 -6.35 -11.76
N VAL A 21 -33.44 -5.20 -12.21
CA VAL A 21 -32.68 -3.94 -12.18
C VAL A 21 -32.40 -3.50 -10.75
N GLN A 22 -33.39 -3.58 -9.85
CA GLN A 22 -33.18 -3.23 -8.43
C GLN A 22 -32.13 -4.13 -7.77
N TYR A 23 -32.21 -5.44 -8.02
CA TYR A 23 -31.19 -6.38 -7.55
C TYR A 23 -29.82 -6.08 -8.16
N GLY A 24 -29.75 -5.85 -9.46
CA GLY A 24 -28.52 -5.51 -10.18
C GLY A 24 -27.84 -4.25 -9.61
N MET A 25 -28.62 -3.21 -9.32
CA MET A 25 -28.10 -1.99 -8.68
C MET A 25 -27.46 -2.28 -7.32
N ARG A 26 -28.10 -3.14 -6.50
CA ARG A 26 -27.52 -3.56 -5.22
C ARG A 26 -26.22 -4.34 -5.41
N GLN A 27 -26.19 -5.30 -6.33
CA GLN A 27 -24.99 -6.09 -6.61
C GLN A 27 -23.82 -5.21 -7.10
N ILE A 28 -24.12 -4.20 -7.93
CA ILE A 28 -23.12 -3.24 -8.40
C ILE A 28 -22.56 -2.43 -7.22
N ALA A 29 -23.43 -1.94 -6.34
CA ALA A 29 -23.00 -1.19 -5.16
C ALA A 29 -22.11 -2.03 -4.24
N ASP A 30 -22.47 -3.29 -3.98
CA ASP A 30 -21.69 -4.22 -3.17
C ASP A 30 -20.32 -4.51 -3.81
N THR A 31 -20.27 -4.63 -5.14
CA THR A 31 -19.02 -4.83 -5.88
C THR A 31 -18.10 -3.61 -5.78
N PHE A 32 -18.63 -2.40 -5.92
CA PHE A 32 -17.83 -1.18 -5.75
C PHE A 32 -17.27 -1.05 -4.33
N ALA A 33 -18.05 -1.41 -3.31
CA ALA A 33 -17.57 -1.44 -1.94
C ALA A 33 -16.40 -2.43 -1.76
N GLN A 34 -16.42 -3.56 -2.46
CA GLN A 34 -15.31 -4.52 -2.45
C GLN A 34 -14.08 -3.97 -3.19
N LEU A 35 -14.26 -3.24 -4.30
CA LEU A 35 -13.15 -2.64 -5.05
C LEU A 35 -12.34 -1.61 -4.24
N THR A 36 -12.92 -0.96 -3.22
CA THR A 36 -12.15 -0.11 -2.29
C THR A 36 -11.01 -0.87 -1.59
N SER A 37 -11.15 -2.19 -1.37
CA SER A 37 -10.06 -3.00 -0.81
C SER A 37 -8.92 -3.20 -1.80
N VAL A 38 -9.24 -3.40 -3.07
CA VAL A 38 -8.26 -3.55 -4.16
C VAL A 38 -7.50 -2.24 -4.37
N GLU A 39 -8.19 -1.11 -4.35
CA GLU A 39 -7.57 0.22 -4.44
C GLU A 39 -6.53 0.41 -3.32
N ARG A 40 -6.86 0.07 -2.07
CA ARG A 40 -5.92 0.16 -0.94
C ARG A 40 -4.70 -0.74 -1.11
N ILE A 41 -4.88 -1.96 -1.63
CA ILE A 41 -3.75 -2.87 -1.89
C ILE A 41 -2.82 -2.27 -2.95
N LEU A 42 -3.37 -1.70 -4.03
CA LEU A 42 -2.58 -1.05 -5.07
C LEU A 42 -1.83 0.16 -4.52
N GLN A 43 -2.48 0.99 -3.71
CA GLN A 43 -1.83 2.13 -3.05
C GLN A 43 -0.61 1.69 -2.22
N PHE A 44 -0.71 0.59 -1.46
CA PHE A 44 0.43 0.07 -0.71
C PHE A 44 1.52 -0.55 -1.58
N ALA A 45 1.15 -1.17 -2.70
CA ALA A 45 2.10 -1.76 -3.64
C ALA A 45 2.93 -0.71 -4.39
N GLU A 46 2.38 0.50 -4.55
CA GLU A 46 3.01 1.62 -5.27
C GLU A 46 3.77 2.59 -4.35
N LEU A 47 3.81 2.36 -3.03
CA LEU A 47 4.60 3.18 -2.11
C LEU A 47 6.09 3.14 -2.48
N GLU A 48 6.79 4.24 -2.17
CA GLU A 48 8.23 4.32 -2.31
C GLU A 48 8.91 3.22 -1.49
N ARG A 49 9.77 2.45 -2.16
CA ARG A 49 10.48 1.32 -1.54
C ARG A 49 11.78 1.83 -0.95
N GLU A 50 12.10 1.41 0.27
CA GLU A 50 13.34 1.76 0.97
C GLU A 50 14.61 1.28 0.23
N GLY A 51 14.49 0.27 -0.62
CA GLY A 51 15.57 -0.32 -1.40
C GLY A 51 15.38 -1.83 -1.59
N PRO A 52 16.33 -2.51 -2.26
CA PRO A 52 16.38 -3.96 -2.28
C PRO A 52 16.74 -4.53 -0.90
N TYR A 53 16.22 -5.72 -0.58
CA TYR A 53 16.48 -6.40 0.70
C TYR A 53 17.94 -6.85 0.84
N GLU A 54 18.54 -7.30 -0.26
CA GLU A 54 19.96 -7.60 -0.32
C GLU A 54 20.68 -6.50 -1.10
N SER A 55 21.85 -6.10 -0.60
CA SER A 55 22.78 -5.30 -1.37
C SER A 55 23.25 -6.08 -2.61
N ASP A 56 23.57 -5.38 -3.70
CA ASP A 56 24.20 -6.02 -4.85
C ASP A 56 25.48 -6.76 -4.43
N ASP A 57 25.82 -7.84 -5.14
CA ASP A 57 26.97 -8.68 -4.80
C ASP A 57 28.30 -7.89 -4.76
N ASN A 58 28.39 -6.77 -5.48
CA ASN A 58 29.55 -5.87 -5.46
C ASN A 58 29.67 -5.03 -4.18
N PHE A 59 28.58 -4.85 -3.43
CA PHE A 59 28.51 -4.04 -2.20
C PHE A 59 28.30 -4.87 -0.93
N LYS A 60 28.26 -6.20 -1.06
CA LYS A 60 28.18 -7.08 0.12
C LYS A 60 29.46 -6.96 0.94
N PRO A 61 29.35 -6.76 2.26
CA PRO A 61 30.53 -6.76 3.11
C PRO A 61 31.21 -8.14 3.09
N PRO A 62 32.52 -8.21 3.36
CA PRO A 62 33.23 -9.47 3.44
C PRO A 62 32.65 -10.36 4.55
N ALA A 63 32.82 -11.68 4.43
CA ALA A 63 32.31 -12.65 5.41
C ALA A 63 32.87 -12.47 6.83
N THR A 64 33.97 -11.73 6.97
CA THR A 64 34.59 -11.42 8.26
C THR A 64 34.03 -10.14 8.89
N TRP A 65 33.18 -9.40 8.17
CA TRP A 65 32.54 -8.19 8.71
C TRP A 65 31.49 -8.54 9.78
N PRO A 66 31.42 -7.76 10.87
CA PRO A 66 32.35 -6.69 11.24
C PRO A 66 33.61 -7.24 11.93
N ASP A 67 34.79 -6.91 11.39
CA ASP A 67 36.09 -7.37 11.95
C ASP A 67 36.46 -6.65 13.26
N ARG A 68 36.09 -5.37 13.37
CA ARG A 68 36.29 -4.51 14.53
C ARG A 68 34.97 -3.80 14.79
N GLY A 69 34.40 -3.97 15.98
CA GLY A 69 33.12 -3.35 16.39
C GLY A 69 33.25 -1.86 16.72
N GLU A 70 33.98 -1.11 15.91
CA GLU A 70 34.18 0.33 16.04
C GLU A 70 33.14 1.06 15.17
N ILE A 71 32.51 2.10 15.71
CA ILE A 71 31.48 2.88 15.00
C ILE A 71 31.89 4.35 14.99
N THR A 72 32.03 4.92 13.80
CA THR A 72 32.34 6.35 13.62
C THR A 72 31.16 7.08 13.04
N PHE A 73 30.72 8.13 13.73
CA PHE A 73 29.80 9.14 13.21
C PHE A 73 30.64 10.35 12.79
N ASP A 74 30.53 10.74 11.52
CA ASP A 74 31.25 11.90 10.97
C ASP A 74 30.26 12.89 10.35
N HIS A 75 30.10 14.06 10.98
CA HIS A 75 29.19 15.14 10.57
C HIS A 75 27.78 14.64 10.23
N VAL A 76 27.20 13.80 11.09
CA VAL A 76 25.90 13.18 10.83
C VAL A 76 24.76 14.14 11.13
N TYR A 77 23.83 14.26 10.19
CA TYR A 77 22.57 14.97 10.32
C TYR A 77 21.41 13.98 10.16
N LEU A 78 20.38 14.11 11.01
CA LEU A 78 19.20 13.26 10.94
C LEU A 78 17.94 14.12 11.03
N THR A 79 17.02 13.88 10.11
CA THR A 79 15.71 14.52 10.07
C THR A 79 14.63 13.47 9.85
N TYR A 80 13.57 13.49 10.64
CA TYR A 80 12.47 12.51 10.53
C TYR A 80 11.44 12.87 9.44
N SER A 81 11.36 14.13 9.06
CA SER A 81 10.46 14.63 8.02
C SER A 81 11.16 15.72 7.23
N VAL A 82 10.98 15.72 5.92
CA VAL A 82 11.60 16.68 4.99
C VAL A 82 11.37 18.15 5.36
N ASP A 83 10.26 18.46 6.04
CA ASP A 83 9.87 19.83 6.40
C ASP A 83 10.37 20.29 7.77
N THR A 84 11.07 19.42 8.51
CA THR A 84 11.51 19.69 9.88
C THR A 84 13.00 20.00 9.97
N ALA A 85 13.38 20.81 10.95
CA ALA A 85 14.80 21.04 11.22
C ALA A 85 15.47 19.73 11.70
N PRO A 86 16.75 19.49 11.39
CA PRO A 86 17.44 18.29 11.83
C PRO A 86 17.45 18.15 13.35
N VAL A 87 17.21 16.94 13.83
CA VAL A 87 17.24 16.60 15.27
C VAL A 87 18.67 16.30 15.69
N LEU A 88 19.40 15.50 14.92
CA LEU A 88 20.85 15.40 15.05
C LEU A 88 21.49 16.44 14.13
N LYS A 89 22.40 17.23 14.69
CA LYS A 89 23.11 18.30 13.99
C LYS A 89 24.59 18.11 14.21
N ASP A 90 25.32 17.91 13.12
CA ASP A 90 26.78 17.83 13.11
C ASP A 90 27.36 16.82 14.12
N LEU A 91 26.73 15.66 14.26
CA LEU A 91 27.17 14.66 15.23
C LEU A 91 28.50 14.05 14.79
N LYS A 92 29.53 14.22 15.62
CA LYS A 92 30.88 13.68 15.41
C LYS A 92 31.38 12.95 16.65
N ILE A 93 31.27 11.63 16.64
CA ILE A 93 31.68 10.76 17.75
C ILE A 93 32.29 9.46 17.22
N VAL A 94 33.22 8.89 17.98
CA VAL A 94 33.80 7.57 17.72
C VAL A 94 33.49 6.69 18.92
N ILE A 95 32.92 5.53 18.64
CA ILE A 95 32.61 4.48 19.62
C ILE A 95 33.62 3.35 19.39
N GLU A 96 34.50 3.17 20.36
CA GLU A 96 35.54 2.16 20.32
C GLU A 96 34.98 0.74 20.55
N SER A 97 35.66 -0.26 20.00
CA SER A 97 35.28 -1.66 20.19
C SER A 97 35.27 -2.07 21.67
N GLY A 98 34.14 -2.59 22.15
CA GLY A 98 33.97 -3.05 23.53
C GLY A 98 33.63 -1.95 24.55
N MET A 99 33.42 -0.71 24.10
CA MET A 99 32.89 0.38 24.92
C MET A 99 31.44 0.04 25.35
N LYS A 100 31.10 0.28 26.62
CA LYS A 100 29.78 -0.01 27.21
C LYS A 100 29.14 1.26 27.74
#